data_AF-A0A920MR50-F1
#
_entry.id   AF-A0A920MR50-F1
#
_cell.length_a   1.000
_cell.length_b   1.000
_cell.length_c   1.000
_cell.angle_alpha   90.00
_cell.angle_beta   90.00
_cell.angle_gamma   90.00
#
_symmetry.space_group_name_H-M   'P 1'
#
loop_
_entity.id
_entity.type
_entity.pdbx_description
1 polymer ?
#
loop_
_entity_poly.entity_id
_entity_poly.type
_entity_poly.pdbx_seq_one_letter_code
_entity_poly.pdbx_strand_id
1 'polypeptide(L)'
;MDQVKKRTSIKFKEGDLFRDLGYDLIVEFMKPNLIFDREITERRQKESLDIVPRSQGVVLENELIVDANMRITEDILLKLNSLSSAITKQDYGTGVFKDLQSVIGTILLLSMIISLFFTFIVIYRKSIFEDWKMVLLISIVFFLQVASAHIVLIQLELSEYLIPVTVGAMTLTILFDARMGFMATTSMAIMMGIMMGQNIDLVIVSLFTSTVAIYNIRELRKRSQLFITMFALIGASVLVIIGLGLFKEHTWAIMIRDIQFLVLNSILTPILAYGLIGLSRCYLRLQQISHLLNCLITITRY
;
A
#
# COMPACT_ATOMS: atom_id res chain seq x y z
N MET A 1 -32.67 -58.50 -10.93
CA MET A 1 -33.52 -58.76 -12.10
C MET A 1 -33.45 -60.25 -12.48
N ASP A 2 -33.72 -61.16 -11.52
CA ASP A 2 -33.51 -62.61 -11.79
C ASP A 2 -34.31 -63.61 -10.94
N GLN A 3 -35.43 -63.23 -10.31
CA GLN A 3 -36.22 -64.17 -9.48
C GLN A 3 -37.75 -64.10 -9.65
N VAL A 4 -38.27 -63.46 -10.71
CA VAL A 4 -39.74 -63.36 -10.92
C VAL A 4 -40.16 -63.91 -12.29
N LYS A 5 -39.40 -64.86 -12.85
CA LYS A 5 -39.69 -65.48 -14.16
C LYS A 5 -40.30 -66.89 -14.04
N LYS A 6 -41.10 -67.14 -13.00
CA LYS A 6 -41.72 -68.46 -12.81
C LYS A 6 -43.05 -68.37 -12.09
N ARG A 7 -44.11 -68.01 -12.83
CA ARG A 7 -45.50 -68.50 -12.72
C ARG A 7 -46.44 -67.53 -13.43
N THR A 8 -46.67 -67.76 -14.70
CA THR A 8 -47.90 -67.30 -15.37
C THR A 8 -48.11 -68.13 -16.63
N SER A 9 -48.63 -69.33 -16.43
CA SER A 9 -49.28 -70.11 -17.48
C SER A 9 -50.78 -69.87 -17.39
N ILE A 10 -51.28 -68.79 -17.99
CA ILE A 10 -52.70 -68.69 -18.33
C ILE A 10 -52.80 -68.11 -19.73
N LYS A 11 -53.15 -68.98 -20.68
CA LYS A 11 -53.62 -68.62 -22.03
C LYS A 11 -54.85 -67.74 -21.90
N PHE A 12 -54.82 -66.54 -22.46
CA PHE A 12 -56.01 -65.93 -23.06
C PHE A 12 -55.63 -65.38 -24.42
N LYS A 13 -56.38 -65.83 -25.43
CA LYS A 13 -56.24 -65.52 -26.85
C LYS A 13 -57.57 -64.88 -27.25
N GLU A 14 -57.66 -63.56 -27.24
CA GLU A 14 -58.68 -62.77 -27.94
C GLU A 14 -58.42 -61.26 -27.78
N GLY A 15 -58.25 -60.57 -28.91
CA GLY A 15 -58.43 -59.13 -29.08
C GLY A 15 -57.22 -58.22 -28.79
N ASP A 16 -56.33 -58.04 -29.78
CA ASP A 16 -55.23 -57.04 -29.72
C ASP A 16 -55.75 -55.61 -29.41
N LEU A 17 -56.99 -55.30 -29.79
CA LEU A 17 -57.62 -53.99 -29.54
C LEU A 17 -57.85 -53.68 -28.05
N PHE A 18 -58.28 -54.66 -27.25
CA PHE A 18 -58.55 -54.43 -25.81
C PHE A 18 -57.27 -54.29 -24.98
N ARG A 19 -56.19 -54.91 -25.46
CA ARG A 19 -54.88 -54.81 -24.79
C ARG A 19 -54.21 -53.47 -25.05
N ASP A 20 -54.32 -52.96 -26.27
CA ASP A 20 -53.81 -51.62 -26.63
C ASP A 20 -54.63 -50.51 -25.98
N LEU A 21 -55.97 -50.58 -26.02
CA LEU A 21 -56.83 -49.63 -25.29
C LEU A 21 -56.59 -49.66 -23.78
N GLY A 22 -56.37 -50.85 -23.20
CA GLY A 22 -56.04 -50.98 -21.78
C GLY A 22 -54.67 -50.38 -21.44
N TYR A 23 -53.68 -50.51 -22.33
CA TYR A 23 -52.35 -49.94 -22.12
C TYR A 23 -52.37 -48.41 -22.25
N ASP A 24 -53.06 -47.86 -23.25
CA ASP A 24 -53.21 -46.41 -23.44
C ASP A 24 -53.93 -45.76 -22.27
N LEU A 25 -55.01 -46.39 -21.76
CA LEU A 25 -55.74 -45.87 -20.60
C LEU A 25 -54.88 -45.88 -19.32
N ILE A 26 -54.05 -46.90 -19.13
CA ILE A 26 -53.15 -47.00 -17.96
C ILE A 26 -52.05 -45.93 -18.04
N VAL A 27 -51.48 -45.69 -19.22
CA VAL A 27 -50.45 -44.67 -19.41
C VAL A 27 -51.02 -43.26 -19.24
N GLU A 28 -52.23 -43.00 -19.73
CA GLU A 28 -52.88 -41.69 -19.61
C GLU A 28 -53.27 -41.34 -18.17
N PHE A 29 -53.60 -42.33 -17.34
CA PHE A 29 -53.90 -42.13 -15.92
C PHE A 29 -52.70 -42.34 -14.97
N MET A 30 -51.52 -42.73 -15.49
CA MET A 30 -50.30 -42.78 -14.69
C MET A 30 -49.80 -41.38 -14.39
N LYS A 31 -50.11 -40.89 -13.19
CA LYS A 31 -49.47 -39.67 -12.66
C LYS A 31 -48.00 -39.95 -12.35
N PRO A 32 -47.07 -39.06 -12.72
CA PRO A 32 -45.65 -39.21 -12.39
C PRO A 32 -45.48 -39.29 -10.87
N ASN A 33 -44.96 -40.42 -10.37
CA ASN A 33 -44.69 -40.67 -8.95
C ASN A 33 -43.26 -40.28 -8.52
N LEU A 34 -42.58 -39.47 -9.34
CA LEU A 34 -41.27 -38.92 -9.03
C LEU A 34 -41.44 -37.58 -8.31
N ILE A 35 -41.57 -37.64 -6.99
CA ILE A 35 -41.48 -36.45 -6.13
C ILE A 35 -39.99 -36.14 -5.96
N PHE A 36 -39.55 -34.99 -6.46
CA PHE A 36 -38.17 -34.55 -6.33
C PHE A 36 -37.84 -34.27 -4.86
N ASP A 37 -37.08 -35.18 -4.25
CA ASP A 37 -36.52 -34.99 -2.93
C ASP A 37 -35.20 -34.21 -3.05
N ARG A 38 -35.30 -32.91 -2.80
CA ARG A 38 -34.19 -31.98 -2.91
C ARG A 38 -33.08 -32.32 -1.92
N GLU A 39 -33.43 -32.73 -0.71
CA GLU A 39 -32.48 -32.95 0.39
C GLU A 39 -31.62 -34.20 0.12
N ILE A 40 -32.24 -35.29 -0.33
CA ILE A 40 -31.51 -36.51 -0.71
C ILE A 40 -30.65 -36.25 -1.96
N THR A 41 -31.14 -35.47 -2.91
CA THR A 41 -30.40 -35.15 -4.14
C THR A 41 -29.17 -34.31 -3.85
N GLU A 42 -29.31 -33.24 -3.06
CA GLU A 42 -28.19 -32.38 -2.65
C GLU A 42 -27.17 -33.14 -1.81
N ARG A 43 -27.62 -34.03 -0.91
CA ARG A 43 -26.72 -34.89 -0.12
C ARG A 43 -25.89 -35.81 -1.00
N ARG A 44 -26.52 -36.50 -1.95
CA ARG A 44 -25.83 -37.40 -2.90
C ARG A 44 -24.89 -36.65 -3.84
N GLN A 45 -25.25 -35.43 -4.25
CA GLN A 45 -24.37 -34.57 -5.02
C GLN A 45 -23.12 -34.19 -4.20
N LYS A 46 -23.29 -33.81 -2.93
CA LYS A 46 -22.18 -33.48 -2.03
C LYS A 46 -21.28 -34.69 -1.75
N GLU A 47 -21.87 -35.84 -1.47
CA GLU A 47 -21.14 -37.11 -1.30
C GLU A 47 -20.34 -37.46 -2.58
N SER A 48 -20.91 -37.23 -3.77
CA SER A 48 -20.20 -37.47 -5.04
C SER A 48 -19.05 -36.49 -5.27
N LEU A 49 -19.20 -35.23 -4.84
CA LEU A 49 -18.16 -34.20 -4.94
C LEU A 49 -16.99 -34.47 -3.98
N ASP A 50 -17.26 -34.96 -2.77
CA ASP A 50 -16.22 -35.26 -1.78
C ASP A 50 -15.39 -36.51 -2.11
N ILE A 51 -15.88 -37.40 -2.99
CA ILE A 51 -15.11 -38.55 -3.50
C ILE A 51 -13.99 -38.11 -4.46
N VAL A 52 -14.10 -36.94 -5.08
CA VAL A 52 -13.10 -36.45 -6.03
C VAL A 52 -11.88 -35.91 -5.25
N PRO A 53 -10.67 -36.47 -5.46
CA PRO A 53 -9.47 -35.95 -4.82
C PRO A 53 -9.24 -34.49 -5.22
N ARG A 54 -9.13 -33.60 -4.22
CA ARG A 54 -8.94 -32.16 -4.45
C ARG A 54 -7.51 -31.80 -4.90
N SER A 55 -6.57 -32.73 -4.82
CA SER A 55 -5.17 -32.55 -5.19
C SER A 55 -4.69 -33.67 -6.10
N GLN A 56 -3.89 -33.31 -7.11
CA GLN A 56 -3.15 -34.25 -7.93
C GLN A 56 -1.76 -34.42 -7.31
N GLY A 57 -1.51 -35.54 -6.66
CA GLY A 57 -0.23 -35.84 -6.00
C GLY A 57 -0.06 -35.24 -4.60
N VAL A 58 0.95 -35.73 -3.89
CA VAL A 58 1.37 -35.26 -2.56
C VAL A 58 2.85 -34.88 -2.68
N VAL A 59 3.19 -33.67 -2.24
CA VAL A 59 4.58 -33.19 -2.14
C VAL A 59 5.00 -33.30 -0.68
N LEU A 60 6.15 -33.90 -0.41
CA LEU A 60 6.65 -34.09 0.95
C LEU A 60 7.39 -32.84 1.46
N GLU A 61 7.42 -32.67 2.78
CA GLU A 61 8.26 -31.66 3.41
C GLU A 61 9.75 -31.95 3.11
N ASN A 62 10.49 -30.92 2.68
CA ASN A 62 11.87 -31.00 2.17
C ASN A 62 12.07 -31.75 0.83
N GLU A 63 11.01 -31.97 0.04
CA GLU A 63 11.16 -32.37 -1.35
C GLU A 63 11.74 -31.21 -2.19
N LEU A 64 12.84 -31.45 -2.91
CA LEU A 64 13.40 -30.47 -3.85
C LEU A 64 12.48 -30.36 -5.07
N ILE A 65 11.77 -29.23 -5.20
CA ILE A 65 10.82 -28.99 -6.30
C ILE A 65 11.55 -28.51 -7.57
N VAL A 66 12.55 -27.63 -7.44
CA VAL A 66 13.30 -27.07 -8.56
C VAL A 66 14.71 -26.66 -8.10
N ASP A 67 15.71 -26.90 -8.95
CA ASP A 67 17.10 -26.45 -8.75
C ASP A 67 17.46 -25.30 -9.70
N ALA A 68 18.51 -24.56 -9.38
CA ALA A 68 19.05 -23.53 -10.26
C ALA A 68 19.44 -24.15 -11.61
N ASN A 69 18.98 -23.53 -12.71
CA ASN A 69 19.23 -23.97 -14.09
C ASN A 69 18.39 -25.16 -14.60
N MET A 70 17.32 -25.57 -13.90
CA MET A 70 16.36 -26.56 -14.42
C MET A 70 15.30 -25.94 -15.34
N ARG A 71 14.91 -26.67 -16.39
CA ARG A 71 13.79 -26.28 -17.26
C ARG A 71 12.45 -26.48 -16.54
N ILE A 72 11.67 -25.41 -16.44
CA ILE A 72 10.35 -25.44 -15.81
C ILE A 72 9.39 -26.25 -16.68
N THR A 73 8.80 -27.30 -16.10
CA THR A 73 7.77 -28.17 -16.71
C THR A 73 6.41 -27.85 -16.07
N GLU A 74 5.30 -28.15 -16.74
CA GLU A 74 3.94 -27.83 -16.26
C GLU A 74 3.65 -28.41 -14.85
N ASP A 75 4.15 -29.61 -14.56
CA ASP A 75 4.03 -30.23 -13.23
C ASP A 75 4.78 -29.44 -12.12
N ILE A 76 5.97 -28.91 -12.44
CA ILE A 76 6.75 -28.07 -11.52
C ILE A 76 6.00 -26.77 -11.22
N LEU A 77 5.33 -26.20 -12.23
CA LEU A 77 4.54 -24.98 -12.09
C LEU A 77 3.33 -25.21 -11.15
N LEU A 78 2.66 -26.35 -11.28
CA LEU A 78 1.56 -26.74 -10.37
C LEU A 78 2.05 -26.93 -8.93
N LYS A 79 3.19 -27.58 -8.72
CA LYS A 79 3.81 -27.72 -7.38
C LYS A 79 4.18 -26.36 -6.78
N LEU A 80 4.77 -25.45 -7.57
CA LEU A 80 5.10 -24.09 -7.13
C LEU A 80 3.86 -23.26 -6.77
N ASN A 81 2.79 -23.35 -7.56
CA ASN A 81 1.52 -22.68 -7.28
C ASN A 81 0.86 -23.22 -6.01
N SER A 82 0.91 -24.53 -5.79
CA SER A 82 0.43 -25.18 -4.57
C SER A 82 1.24 -24.72 -3.35
N LEU A 83 2.58 -24.67 -3.46
CA LEU A 83 3.47 -24.18 -2.42
C LEU A 83 3.21 -22.70 -2.09
N SER A 84 3.12 -21.83 -3.11
CA SER A 84 2.78 -20.42 -2.93
C SER A 84 1.42 -20.23 -2.24
N SER A 85 0.42 -21.02 -2.65
CA SER A 85 -0.90 -21.04 -2.02
C SER A 85 -0.87 -21.55 -0.58
N ALA A 86 -0.01 -22.53 -0.27
CA ALA A 86 0.16 -23.07 1.07
C ALA A 86 0.87 -22.08 2.01
N ILE A 87 1.94 -21.43 1.54
CA ILE A 87 2.63 -20.34 2.25
C ILE A 87 1.64 -19.21 2.54
N THR A 88 0.89 -18.78 1.53
CA THR A 88 -0.14 -17.76 1.68
C THR A 88 -1.20 -18.16 2.72
N LYS A 89 -1.68 -19.41 2.69
CA LYS A 89 -2.66 -19.93 3.68
C LYS A 89 -2.08 -20.06 5.09
N GLN A 90 -0.81 -20.44 5.22
CA GLN A 90 -0.11 -20.51 6.51
C GLN A 90 0.07 -19.11 7.11
N ASP A 91 0.35 -18.12 6.28
CA ASP A 91 0.37 -16.72 6.69
C ASP A 91 -1.03 -16.27 7.14
N TYR A 92 -2.17 -16.77 6.64
CA TYR A 92 -3.49 -16.38 7.19
C TYR A 92 -3.80 -16.94 8.60
N GLY A 93 -3.29 -18.12 8.97
CA GLY A 93 -3.59 -18.75 10.28
C GLY A 93 -2.76 -18.24 11.46
N THR A 94 -1.56 -17.70 11.17
CA THR A 94 -0.63 -17.08 12.14
C THR A 94 -0.40 -15.58 11.88
N GLY A 95 -0.95 -15.06 10.79
CA GLY A 95 -0.73 -13.72 10.26
C GLY A 95 -1.31 -12.62 11.09
N VAL A 96 -2.44 -12.83 11.80
CA VAL A 96 -2.94 -11.74 12.65
C VAL A 96 -1.91 -11.37 13.71
N PHE A 97 -1.26 -12.34 14.37
CA PHE A 97 -0.22 -12.05 15.36
C PHE A 97 1.11 -11.59 14.73
N LYS A 98 1.51 -12.14 13.58
CA LYS A 98 2.76 -11.78 12.88
C LYS A 98 2.66 -10.41 12.19
N ASP A 99 1.51 -10.08 11.61
CA ASP A 99 1.17 -8.78 11.06
C ASP A 99 1.05 -7.75 12.19
N LEU A 100 0.41 -8.08 13.32
CA LEU A 100 0.43 -7.22 14.50
C LEU A 100 1.87 -7.00 14.98
N GLN A 101 2.72 -8.03 15.04
CA GLN A 101 4.12 -7.88 15.46
C GLN A 101 4.91 -6.97 14.51
N SER A 102 4.71 -7.10 13.19
CA SER A 102 5.32 -6.24 12.18
C SER A 102 4.84 -4.78 12.28
N VAL A 103 3.53 -4.58 12.46
CA VAL A 103 2.92 -3.25 12.64
C VAL A 103 3.41 -2.60 13.93
N ILE A 104 3.46 -3.34 15.04
CA ILE A 104 3.98 -2.87 16.33
C ILE A 104 5.45 -2.48 16.19
N GLY A 105 6.28 -3.30 15.53
CA GLY A 105 7.68 -3.00 15.26
C GLY A 105 7.84 -1.71 14.44
N THR A 106 7.01 -1.53 13.42
CA THR A 106 7.01 -0.33 12.58
C THR A 106 6.60 0.91 13.38
N ILE A 107 5.52 0.84 14.16
CA ILE A 107 5.07 1.95 15.02
C ILE A 107 6.15 2.32 16.05
N LEU A 108 6.83 1.33 16.64
CA LEU A 108 7.90 1.55 17.61
C LEU A 108 9.09 2.26 16.97
N LEU A 109 9.52 1.83 15.77
CA LEU A 109 10.60 2.48 15.03
C LEU A 109 10.23 3.92 14.63
N LEU A 110 9.02 4.16 14.12
CA LEU A 110 8.54 5.49 13.78
C LEU A 110 8.47 6.39 15.01
N SER A 111 7.96 5.87 16.13
CA SER A 111 7.92 6.57 17.42
C SER A 111 9.33 6.95 17.88
N MET A 112 10.30 6.06 17.71
CA MET A 112 11.69 6.34 18.08
C MET A 112 12.28 7.49 17.26
N ILE A 113 12.06 7.51 15.94
CA ILE A 113 12.56 8.57 15.05
C ILE A 113 11.91 9.92 15.40
N ILE A 114 10.58 9.92 15.62
CA ILE A 114 9.85 11.12 16.03
C ILE A 114 10.37 11.62 17.38
N SER A 115 10.56 10.73 18.34
CA SER A 115 11.11 11.06 19.67
C SER A 115 12.51 11.68 19.56
N LEU A 116 13.37 11.16 18.67
CA LEU A 116 14.70 11.72 18.43
C LEU A 116 14.61 13.16 17.90
N PHE A 117 13.69 13.41 16.97
CA PHE A 117 13.46 14.76 16.45
C PHE A 117 12.90 15.71 17.51
N PHE A 118 11.92 15.29 18.32
CA PHE A 118 11.40 16.12 19.42
C PHE A 118 12.47 16.40 20.49
N THR A 119 13.29 15.41 20.83
CA THR A 119 14.41 15.58 21.77
C THR A 119 15.39 16.64 21.26
N PHE A 120 15.69 16.63 19.96
CA PHE A 120 16.51 17.67 19.34
C PHE A 120 15.90 19.07 19.51
N ILE A 121 14.58 19.23 19.33
CA ILE A 121 13.92 20.53 19.53
C ILE A 121 14.02 20.98 20.98
N VAL A 122 13.77 20.10 21.94
CA VAL A 122 13.81 20.42 23.38
C VAL A 122 15.21 20.89 23.81
N ILE A 123 16.26 20.22 23.33
CA ILE A 123 17.65 20.54 23.71
C ILE A 123 18.14 21.82 23.02
N TYR A 124 17.94 21.94 21.71
CA TYR A 124 18.58 23.00 20.93
C TYR A 124 17.71 24.25 20.74
N ARG A 125 16.38 24.13 20.85
CA ARG A 125 15.42 25.22 20.62
C ARG A 125 14.22 25.15 21.57
N LYS A 126 14.49 25.24 22.87
CA LYS A 126 13.45 25.23 23.92
C LYS A 126 12.32 26.24 23.69
N SER A 127 12.62 27.42 23.14
CA SER A 127 11.60 28.43 22.81
C SER A 127 10.58 27.98 21.75
N ILE A 128 10.97 27.10 20.82
CA ILE A 128 10.04 26.51 19.84
C ILE A 128 9.12 25.50 20.52
N PHE A 129 9.65 24.74 21.48
CA PHE A 129 8.88 23.72 22.19
C PHE A 129 7.90 24.33 23.20
N GLU A 130 8.28 25.43 23.86
CA GLU A 130 7.41 26.14 24.81
C GLU A 130 6.21 26.83 24.12
N ASP A 131 6.33 27.20 22.84
CA ASP A 131 5.23 27.76 22.07
C ASP A 131 4.44 26.66 21.34
N TRP A 132 3.27 26.32 21.86
CA TRP A 132 2.39 25.28 21.30
C TRP A 132 2.07 25.49 19.81
N LYS A 133 2.07 26.74 19.35
CA LYS A 133 1.79 27.11 17.95
C LYS A 133 2.88 26.63 17.02
N MET A 134 4.13 26.77 17.43
CA MET A 134 5.29 26.36 16.64
C MET A 134 5.39 24.84 16.56
N VAL A 135 5.11 24.15 17.68
CA VAL A 135 5.01 22.69 17.71
C VAL A 135 3.89 22.20 16.80
N LEU A 136 2.73 22.85 16.82
CA LEU A 136 1.60 22.51 15.93
C LEU A 136 1.98 22.68 14.46
N LEU A 137 2.67 23.76 14.08
CA LEU A 137 3.15 23.95 12.70
C LEU A 137 4.08 22.82 12.26
N ILE A 138 5.04 22.43 13.11
CA ILE A 138 5.95 21.31 12.83
C ILE A 138 5.14 20.03 12.64
N SER A 139 4.19 19.75 13.52
CA SER A 139 3.32 18.57 13.42
C SER A 139 2.49 18.56 12.15
N ILE A 140 1.97 19.71 11.69
CA ILE A 140 1.25 19.82 10.42
C ILE A 140 2.16 19.50 9.24
N VAL A 141 3.41 19.99 9.25
CA VAL A 141 4.36 19.70 8.17
C VAL A 141 4.67 18.20 8.11
N PHE A 142 4.91 17.54 9.25
CA PHE A 142 5.10 16.09 9.31
C PHE A 142 3.86 15.32 8.84
N PHE A 143 2.67 15.75 9.28
CA PHE A 143 1.42 15.13 8.86
C PHE A 143 1.20 15.27 7.35
N LEU A 144 1.48 16.45 6.78
CA LEU A 144 1.35 16.69 5.35
C LEU A 144 2.33 15.84 4.53
N GLN A 145 3.52 15.59 5.06
CA GLN A 145 4.48 14.66 4.45
C GLN A 145 3.95 13.22 4.45
N VAL A 146 3.45 12.73 5.59
CA VAL A 146 2.85 11.39 5.66
C VAL A 146 1.64 11.28 4.73
N ALA A 147 0.81 12.32 4.67
CA ALA A 147 -0.33 12.39 3.77
C ALA A 147 0.09 12.38 2.29
N SER A 148 1.15 13.11 1.91
CA SER A 148 1.65 13.13 0.53
C SER A 148 2.18 11.75 0.12
N ALA A 149 2.88 11.05 1.01
CA ALA A 149 3.34 9.68 0.79
C ALA A 149 2.15 8.72 0.59
N HIS A 150 1.12 8.82 1.44
CA HIS A 150 -0.10 8.01 1.30
C HIS A 150 -0.85 8.27 -0.01
N ILE A 151 -0.97 9.53 -0.42
CA ILE A 151 -1.66 9.91 -1.67
C ILE A 151 -0.93 9.31 -2.88
N VAL A 152 0.40 9.46 -2.95
CA VAL A 152 1.21 8.94 -4.06
C VAL A 152 1.09 7.41 -4.15
N LEU A 153 1.09 6.71 -3.02
CA LEU A 153 0.97 5.26 -2.95
C LEU A 153 -0.41 4.73 -3.34
N ILE A 154 -1.46 5.26 -2.73
CA ILE A 154 -2.82 4.69 -2.84
C ILE A 154 -3.52 5.14 -4.13
N GLN A 155 -3.30 6.38 -4.57
CA GLN A 155 -4.08 6.94 -5.68
C GLN A 155 -3.41 6.86 -7.04
N LEU A 156 -2.07 6.79 -7.07
CA LEU A 156 -1.34 6.98 -8.32
C LEU A 156 -0.57 5.72 -8.77
N GLU A 157 -0.31 4.73 -7.89
CA GLU A 157 0.57 3.58 -8.19
C GLU A 157 1.90 4.00 -8.86
N LEU A 158 2.35 5.23 -8.59
CA LEU A 158 3.51 5.83 -9.23
C LEU A 158 4.79 5.43 -8.51
N SER A 159 5.91 5.57 -9.22
CA SER A 159 7.25 5.29 -8.70
C SER A 159 7.51 6.03 -7.39
N GLU A 160 8.15 5.34 -6.45
CA GLU A 160 8.43 5.78 -5.08
C GLU A 160 9.18 7.12 -5.01
N TYR A 161 9.91 7.47 -6.07
CA TYR A 161 10.69 8.70 -6.22
C TYR A 161 9.86 9.98 -6.40
N LEU A 162 8.54 9.87 -6.62
CA LEU A 162 7.66 11.03 -6.76
C LEU A 162 7.34 11.71 -5.43
N ILE A 163 7.63 11.07 -4.29
CA ILE A 163 7.28 11.62 -2.97
C ILE A 163 8.09 12.89 -2.69
N PRO A 164 7.43 14.04 -2.42
CA PRO A 164 8.10 15.32 -2.23
C PRO A 164 8.60 15.50 -0.78
N VAL A 165 9.50 14.63 -0.31
CA VAL A 165 10.09 14.69 1.05
C VAL A 165 10.83 16.01 1.29
N THR A 166 11.46 16.51 0.22
CA THR A 166 12.14 17.81 0.12
C THR A 166 11.26 19.00 0.52
N VAL A 167 9.93 18.93 0.33
CA VAL A 167 9.01 20.01 0.72
C VAL A 167 9.10 20.28 2.22
N GLY A 168 9.16 19.23 3.05
CA GLY A 168 9.22 19.35 4.51
C GLY A 168 10.53 20.01 4.94
N ALA A 169 11.64 19.61 4.32
CA ALA A 169 12.96 20.19 4.52
C ALA A 169 12.97 21.70 4.20
N MET A 170 12.45 22.07 3.03
CA MET A 170 12.36 23.45 2.56
C MET A 170 11.49 24.30 3.50
N THR A 171 10.30 23.83 3.85
CA THR A 171 9.36 24.56 4.71
C THR A 171 9.93 24.78 6.11
N LEU A 172 10.51 23.76 6.75
CA LEU A 172 11.09 23.90 8.09
C LEU A 172 12.35 24.78 8.10
N THR A 173 13.14 24.74 7.03
CA THR A 173 14.29 25.63 6.85
C THR A 173 13.86 27.10 6.81
N ILE A 174 12.81 27.41 6.05
CA ILE A 174 12.34 28.79 5.88
C ILE A 174 11.64 29.31 7.14
N LEU A 175 10.91 28.46 7.86
CA LEU A 175 10.19 28.85 9.08
C LEU A 175 11.10 29.04 10.29
N PHE A 176 12.11 28.18 10.45
CA PHE A 176 12.94 28.17 11.65
C PHE A 176 14.39 28.51 11.37
N ASP A 177 15.11 27.62 10.70
CA ASP A 177 16.52 27.77 10.30
C ASP A 177 17.01 26.53 9.53
N ALA A 178 18.15 26.64 8.84
CA ALA A 178 18.79 25.53 8.12
C ALA A 178 19.16 24.34 9.01
N ARG A 179 19.56 24.59 10.27
CA ARG A 179 19.88 23.51 11.23
C ARG A 179 18.67 22.66 11.56
N MET A 180 17.50 23.29 11.71
CA MET A 180 16.23 22.61 11.96
C MET A 180 15.78 21.84 10.72
N GLY A 181 15.89 22.45 9.54
CA GLY A 181 15.56 21.81 8.27
C GLY A 181 16.39 20.56 8.00
N PHE A 182 17.70 20.60 8.28
CA PHE A 182 18.58 19.44 8.11
C PHE A 182 18.18 18.28 9.03
N MET A 183 18.00 18.53 10.33
CA MET A 183 17.57 17.49 11.28
C MET A 183 16.19 16.93 10.94
N ALA A 184 15.26 17.80 10.52
CA ALA A 184 13.95 17.36 10.06
C ALA A 184 14.06 16.48 8.83
N THR A 185 14.89 16.85 7.85
CA THR A 185 15.16 16.04 6.66
C THR A 185 15.64 14.66 7.03
N THR A 186 16.64 14.55 7.91
CA THR A 186 17.16 13.25 8.34
C THR A 186 16.07 12.39 8.98
N SER A 187 15.27 12.97 9.87
CA SER A 187 14.16 12.24 10.49
C SER A 187 13.09 11.83 9.47
N MET A 188 12.68 12.72 8.57
CA MET A 188 11.66 12.47 7.55
C MET A 188 12.13 11.46 6.51
N ALA A 189 13.38 11.53 6.07
CA ALA A 189 13.95 10.60 5.10
C ALA A 189 13.93 9.17 5.62
N ILE A 190 14.41 8.95 6.86
CA ILE A 190 14.40 7.63 7.50
C ILE A 190 12.96 7.16 7.73
N MET A 191 12.09 8.04 8.23
CA MET A 191 10.68 7.74 8.45
C MET A 191 9.99 7.27 7.16
N MET A 192 10.19 7.98 6.05
CA MET A 192 9.64 7.62 4.74
C MET A 192 10.22 6.32 4.18
N GLY A 193 11.53 6.09 4.34
CA GLY A 193 12.15 4.84 3.91
C GLY A 193 11.55 3.62 4.62
N ILE A 194 11.26 3.73 5.93
CA ILE A 194 10.60 2.66 6.69
C ILE A 194 9.16 2.47 6.21
N MET A 195 8.41 3.56 6.02
CA MET A 195 7.02 3.49 5.54
C MET A 195 6.90 2.88 4.13
N MET A 196 7.93 3.04 3.30
CA MET A 196 7.99 2.52 1.93
C MET A 196 8.50 1.06 1.84
N GLY A 197 8.47 0.30 2.94
CA GLY A 197 8.95 -1.08 2.92
C GLY A 197 10.48 -1.19 2.90
N GLN A 198 11.16 -0.30 3.66
CA GLN A 198 12.62 -0.29 3.85
C GLN A 198 13.42 0.08 2.59
N ASN A 199 12.87 0.96 1.75
CA ASN A 199 13.56 1.43 0.55
C ASN A 199 14.68 2.42 0.88
N ILE A 200 15.93 1.95 0.87
CA ILE A 200 17.12 2.77 1.16
C ILE A 200 17.37 3.82 0.05
N ASP A 201 16.97 3.55 -1.19
CA ASP A 201 17.23 4.47 -2.31
C ASP A 201 16.48 5.78 -2.10
N LEU A 202 15.23 5.69 -1.62
CA LEU A 202 14.43 6.86 -1.27
C LEU A 202 15.10 7.68 -0.15
N VAL A 203 15.71 7.03 0.84
CA VAL A 203 16.45 7.71 1.92
C VAL A 203 17.64 8.47 1.36
N ILE A 204 18.45 7.84 0.49
CA ILE A 204 19.62 8.47 -0.12
C ILE A 204 19.21 9.67 -0.99
N VAL A 205 18.20 9.49 -1.85
CA VAL A 205 17.69 10.54 -2.74
C VAL A 205 17.13 11.70 -1.94
N SER A 206 16.29 11.43 -0.95
CA SER A 206 15.68 12.48 -0.13
C SER A 206 16.71 13.25 0.68
N LEU A 207 17.72 12.60 1.27
CA LEU A 207 18.80 13.27 2.00
C LEU A 207 19.61 14.20 1.09
N PHE A 208 20.03 13.71 -0.09
CA PHE A 208 20.86 14.50 -0.99
C PHE A 208 20.11 15.68 -1.60
N THR A 209 18.93 15.42 -2.18
CA THR A 209 18.09 16.46 -2.80
C THR A 209 17.66 17.53 -1.79
N SER A 210 17.28 17.13 -0.58
CA SER A 210 16.89 18.07 0.47
C SER A 210 18.07 18.88 0.98
N THR A 211 19.26 18.28 1.11
CA THR A 211 20.47 19.03 1.49
C THR A 211 20.76 20.14 0.49
N VAL A 212 20.73 19.82 -0.82
CA VAL A 212 20.88 20.83 -1.88
C VAL A 212 19.77 21.89 -1.78
N ALA A 213 18.52 21.48 -1.51
CA ALA A 213 17.41 22.41 -1.32
C ALA A 213 17.66 23.41 -0.19
N ILE A 214 18.11 22.93 0.97
CA ILE A 214 18.38 23.72 2.18
C ILE A 214 19.46 24.76 1.90
N TYR A 215 20.55 24.37 1.25
CA TYR A 215 21.65 25.29 0.91
C TYR A 215 21.19 26.40 -0.04
N ASN A 216 20.44 26.05 -1.09
CA ASN A 216 19.96 27.05 -2.05
C ASN A 216 18.89 27.99 -1.45
N ILE A 217 18.05 27.48 -0.55
CA ILE A 217 16.99 28.26 0.10
C ILE A 217 17.53 29.31 1.05
N ARG A 218 18.68 29.04 1.69
CA ARG A 218 19.20 29.88 2.77
C ARG A 218 19.42 31.34 2.33
N GLU A 219 19.63 31.56 1.04
CA GLU A 219 19.91 32.88 0.46
C GLU A 219 18.67 33.57 -0.14
N LEU A 220 17.46 33.02 0.04
CA LEU A 220 16.23 33.51 -0.57
C LEU A 220 15.78 34.86 -0.01
N ARG A 221 16.11 35.94 -0.72
CA ARG A 221 15.59 37.31 -0.50
C ARG A 221 14.75 37.83 -1.67
N LYS A 222 14.80 37.20 -2.86
CA LYS A 222 14.15 37.67 -4.11
C LYS A 222 13.35 36.57 -4.83
N ARG A 223 12.29 36.97 -5.54
CA ARG A 223 11.42 36.06 -6.34
C ARG A 223 12.16 35.25 -7.41
N SER A 224 13.22 35.80 -8.00
CA SER A 224 14.02 35.11 -9.03
C SER A 224 14.77 33.87 -8.51
N GLN A 225 15.05 33.80 -7.21
CA GLN A 225 15.81 32.69 -6.65
C GLN A 225 15.00 31.38 -6.53
N LEU A 226 13.67 31.44 -6.72
CA LEU A 226 12.81 30.26 -6.91
C LEU A 226 13.26 29.41 -8.10
N PHE A 227 13.53 30.06 -9.23
CA PHE A 227 13.98 29.36 -10.43
C PHE A 227 15.36 28.73 -10.23
N ILE A 228 16.24 29.42 -9.50
CA ILE A 228 17.57 28.88 -9.15
C ILE A 228 17.42 27.61 -8.31
N THR A 229 16.55 27.61 -7.30
CA THR A 229 16.28 26.40 -6.50
C THR A 229 15.72 25.25 -7.34
N MET A 230 14.85 25.52 -8.33
CA MET A 230 14.32 24.49 -9.23
C MET A 230 15.43 23.87 -10.07
N PHE A 231 16.28 24.68 -10.71
CA PHE A 231 17.40 24.17 -11.51
C PHE A 231 18.42 23.40 -10.67
N ALA A 232 18.71 23.88 -9.45
CA ALA A 232 19.61 23.19 -8.53
C ALA A 232 19.06 21.81 -8.10
N LEU A 233 17.75 21.71 -7.83
CA LEU A 233 17.09 20.46 -7.49
C LEU A 233 17.06 19.48 -8.66
N ILE A 234 16.79 19.95 -9.88
CA ILE A 234 16.85 19.12 -11.09
C ILE A 234 18.26 18.55 -11.27
N GLY A 235 19.29 19.40 -11.16
CA GLY A 235 20.68 18.96 -11.26
C GLY A 235 21.05 17.92 -10.19
N ALA A 236 20.67 18.17 -8.93
CA ALA A 236 20.91 17.23 -7.83
C ALA A 236 20.21 15.89 -8.05
N SER A 237 18.97 15.91 -8.52
CA SER A 237 18.16 14.73 -8.80
C SER A 237 18.76 13.84 -9.87
N VAL A 238 19.22 14.44 -10.97
CA VAL A 238 19.90 13.72 -12.06
C VAL A 238 21.21 13.10 -11.56
N LEU A 239 22.02 13.84 -10.80
CA LEU A 239 23.28 13.34 -10.26
C LEU A 239 23.09 12.12 -9.35
N VAL A 240 22.10 12.16 -8.45
CA VAL A 240 21.85 11.04 -7.52
C VAL A 240 21.38 9.80 -8.25
N ILE A 241 20.44 9.94 -9.20
CA ILE A 241 19.93 8.78 -9.93
C ILE A 241 21.01 8.17 -10.82
N ILE A 242 21.87 8.97 -11.45
CA ILE A 242 23.02 8.43 -12.18
C ILE A 242 23.93 7.65 -11.22
N GLY A 243 24.22 8.18 -10.04
CA GLY A 243 25.02 7.50 -9.03
C GLY A 243 24.41 6.17 -8.56
N LEU A 244 23.12 6.17 -8.23
CA LEU A 244 22.39 4.96 -7.81
C LEU A 244 22.24 3.94 -8.95
N GLY A 245 21.95 4.41 -10.16
CA GLY A 245 21.79 3.58 -11.34
C GLY A 245 23.08 2.86 -11.72
N LEU A 246 24.21 3.56 -11.62
CA LEU A 246 25.55 2.97 -11.78
C LEU A 246 25.87 1.97 -10.68
N PHE A 247 25.54 2.29 -9.41
CA PHE A 247 25.82 1.42 -8.27
C PHE A 247 25.03 0.10 -8.32
N LYS A 248 23.79 0.12 -8.81
CA LYS A 248 22.91 -1.05 -8.88
C LYS A 248 22.82 -1.67 -10.28
N GLU A 249 23.71 -1.30 -11.21
CA GLU A 249 23.74 -1.81 -12.59
C GLU A 249 22.37 -1.75 -13.31
N HIS A 250 21.61 -0.67 -13.09
CA HIS A 250 20.27 -0.54 -13.68
C HIS A 250 20.32 -0.33 -15.19
N THR A 251 19.31 -0.85 -15.90
CA THR A 251 19.14 -0.59 -17.33
C THR A 251 18.82 0.88 -17.57
N TRP A 252 19.42 1.48 -18.61
CA TRP A 252 19.22 2.89 -19.00
C TRP A 252 17.74 3.32 -19.09
N ALA A 253 16.85 2.43 -19.51
CA ALA A 253 15.41 2.70 -19.61
C ALA A 253 14.75 2.98 -18.25
N ILE A 254 15.12 2.24 -17.20
CA ILE A 254 14.55 2.40 -15.86
C ILE A 254 15.06 3.72 -15.26
N MET A 255 16.35 4.00 -15.45
CA MET A 255 16.99 5.22 -14.96
C MET A 255 16.38 6.50 -15.56
N ILE A 256 16.06 6.50 -16.86
CA ILE A 256 15.40 7.63 -17.53
C ILE A 256 14.00 7.87 -16.96
N ARG A 257 13.24 6.79 -16.72
CA ARG A 257 11.90 6.88 -16.12
C ARG A 257 11.97 7.48 -14.72
N ASP A 258 12.91 7.04 -13.90
CA ASP A 258 13.06 7.55 -12.53
C ASP A 258 13.51 9.02 -12.52
N ILE A 259 14.37 9.42 -13.46
CA ILE A 259 14.74 10.83 -13.67
C ILE A 259 13.51 11.67 -14.01
N GLN A 260 12.63 11.20 -14.89
CA GLN A 260 11.42 11.96 -15.26
C GLN A 260 10.54 12.24 -14.03
N PHE A 261 10.29 11.24 -13.20
CA PHE A 261 9.51 11.42 -11.97
C PHE A 261 10.19 12.37 -10.99
N LEU A 262 11.51 12.26 -10.82
CA LEU A 262 12.24 13.10 -9.87
C LEU A 262 12.40 14.54 -10.35
N VAL A 263 12.47 14.78 -11.67
CA VAL A 263 12.43 16.12 -12.28
C VAL A 263 11.07 16.78 -12.05
N LEU A 264 9.97 16.05 -12.27
CA LEU A 264 8.63 16.55 -11.96
C LEU A 264 8.51 16.90 -10.47
N ASN A 265 9.00 16.02 -9.59
CA ASN A 265 9.04 16.25 -8.16
C ASN A 265 9.87 17.51 -7.80
N SER A 266 11.02 17.71 -8.43
CA SER A 266 11.91 18.86 -8.22
C SER A 266 11.29 20.20 -8.60
N ILE A 267 10.40 20.23 -9.60
CA ILE A 267 9.67 21.43 -10.00
C ILE A 267 8.47 21.67 -9.07
N LEU A 268 7.75 20.59 -8.73
CA LEU A 268 6.56 20.65 -7.88
C LEU A 268 6.92 21.05 -6.43
N THR A 269 8.05 20.57 -5.93
CA THR A 269 8.51 20.74 -4.55
C THR A 269 8.60 22.22 -4.13
N PRO A 270 9.35 23.11 -4.83
CA PRO A 270 9.40 24.52 -4.46
C PRO A 270 8.02 25.18 -4.48
N ILE A 271 7.16 24.83 -5.44
CA ILE A 271 5.81 25.40 -5.53
C ILE A 271 4.99 25.03 -4.29
N LEU A 272 5.00 23.74 -3.91
CA LEU A 272 4.31 23.25 -2.71
C LEU A 272 4.89 23.86 -1.43
N ALA A 273 6.22 23.93 -1.31
CA ALA A 273 6.88 24.49 -0.14
C ALA A 273 6.47 25.96 0.08
N TYR A 274 6.47 26.78 -0.98
CA TYR A 274 6.06 28.18 -0.88
C TYR A 274 4.57 28.34 -0.60
N GLY A 275 3.71 27.48 -1.15
CA GLY A 275 2.29 27.42 -0.80
C GLY A 275 2.11 27.16 0.70
N LEU A 276 2.83 26.16 1.22
CA LEU A 276 2.78 25.79 2.64
C LEU A 276 3.32 26.89 3.56
N ILE A 277 4.36 27.60 3.14
CA ILE A 277 4.90 28.77 3.86
C ILE A 277 3.90 29.94 3.87
N GLY A 278 3.20 30.16 2.76
CA GLY A 278 2.13 31.17 2.70
C GLY A 278 1.02 30.88 3.70
N LEU A 279 0.59 29.62 3.76
CA LEU A 279 -0.44 29.15 4.70
C LEU A 279 0.01 29.28 6.16
N SER A 280 1.21 28.81 6.50
CA SER A 280 1.73 28.89 7.87
C SER A 280 1.93 30.33 8.34
N ARG A 281 2.41 31.22 7.47
CA ARG A 281 2.57 32.65 7.79
C ARG A 281 1.22 33.36 7.93
N CYS A 282 0.21 32.98 7.15
CA CYS A 282 -1.16 33.47 7.30
C CYS A 282 -1.74 33.06 8.66
N TYR A 283 -1.59 31.78 9.03
CA TYR A 283 -2.03 31.26 10.32
C TYR A 283 -1.40 32.02 11.50
N LEU A 284 -0.07 32.22 11.47
CA LEU A 284 0.63 32.99 12.51
C LEU A 284 0.13 34.44 12.61
N ARG A 285 -0.14 35.11 11.47
CA ARG A 285 -0.69 36.47 11.46
C ARG A 285 -2.11 36.55 12.02
N LEU A 286 -2.99 35.64 11.62
CA LEU A 286 -4.37 35.59 12.12
C LEU A 286 -4.41 35.46 13.63
N GLN A 287 -3.52 34.65 14.19
CA GLN A 287 -3.43 34.42 15.63
C GLN A 287 -2.83 35.62 16.38
N GLN A 288 -1.92 36.36 15.76
CA GLN A 288 -1.40 37.60 16.33
C GLN A 288 -2.47 38.71 16.35
N ILE A 289 -3.30 38.78 15.30
CA ILE A 289 -4.45 39.71 15.22
C ILE A 289 -5.52 39.34 16.27
N SER A 290 -5.86 38.06 16.43
CA SER A 290 -6.86 37.64 17.43
C SER A 290 -6.41 37.93 18.87
N HIS A 291 -5.13 37.75 19.17
CA HIS A 291 -4.56 38.14 20.47
C HIS A 291 -4.62 39.65 20.70
N LEU A 292 -4.28 40.46 19.69
CA LEU A 292 -4.40 41.93 19.78
C LEU A 292 -5.86 42.38 19.95
N LEU A 293 -6.79 41.73 19.26
CA LEU A 293 -8.22 42.04 19.37
C LEU A 293 -8.76 41.70 20.76
N ASN A 294 -8.40 40.54 21.32
CA ASN A 294 -8.75 40.18 22.70
C ASN A 294 -8.15 41.15 23.73
N CYS A 295 -6.92 41.62 23.49
CA CYS A 295 -6.29 42.62 24.35
C CYS A 295 -7.04 43.96 24.26
N LEU A 296 -7.42 44.39 23.06
CA LEU A 296 -8.18 45.62 22.83
C LEU A 296 -9.60 45.56 23.42
N ILE A 297 -10.28 44.41 23.32
CA ILE A 297 -11.59 44.15 23.95
C ILE A 297 -11.47 44.16 25.48
N THR A 298 -10.37 43.65 26.03
CA THR A 298 -10.11 43.68 27.48
C THR A 298 -9.85 45.11 27.97
N ILE A 299 -9.10 45.91 27.20
CA ILE A 299 -8.82 47.33 27.50
C ILE A 299 -10.07 48.20 27.37
N THR A 300 -10.97 47.92 26.43
CA THR A 300 -12.23 48.68 26.26
C THR A 300 -13.36 48.25 27.21
N ARG A 301 -13.17 47.17 27.98
CA ARG A 301 -14.10 46.72 29.03
C ARG A 301 -13.78 47.26 30.43
N TYR A 302 -12.66 47.97 30.60
CA TYR A 302 -12.28 48.70 31.81
C TYR A 302 -12.42 50.20 31.58
#